data_AF-B0E9A7-F1
#
_entry.id   AF-B0E9A7-F1
#
_cell.length_a   1.000
_cell.length_b   1.000
_cell.length_c   1.000
_cell.angle_alpha   90.00
_cell.angle_beta   90.00
_cell.angle_gamma   90.00
#
_symmetry.space_group_name_H-M   'P 1'
#
loop_
_entity.id
_entity.type
_entity.pdbx_description
1 polymer ?
#
loop_
_entity_poly.entity_id
_entity_poly.type
_entity_poly.pdbx_seq_one_letter_code
_entity_poly.pdbx_strand_id
1 'polypeptide(L)'
;MNLYRELAIRNDKERMKLECNEIMITSMYFNDINDFINLEIGIKRFQGNMERFHFNPIPLNEYSRKFFPNIETFHIYNRNNEIFNDGRIFKKIIWYKVEYSTYLQEKESGNICKNIEYTDKDKDKYGTTIPSEVNSLGNFCFYSCALLKSINIPTRVTKIGDGCFCNCKDLTSINMSTRVTKIGDVCFEGCELLSSINIPNSVNEIGKDCFKKCSSLTELNMQNILFISKDKIFVNEYNLGFIYIDNLKRINGKEVEIRNINEFTIPSTVNCFKDNCFKECYQLSSINIPSTVTEIGKESFYGCTSLNSINIPSSISEIKDSCFYECSSLTNITIPSSVSKISENCFGSCTSLQSINIPTTISELGIKCFMGCSSLTSVTIPTTISKLKNNCFSGCRSMSSIEIPSSITSFEDYCFFECSSLSNITIPSTVNKLGNWCFYKCSSLTTINIPSVVTYIGYGSFYDCTSLTSINIPSSIRDLRNDTFNKCYSLSNINIPSRVSALGANCFKECSSLKSINIPSINKLGDKCFSECVSLTSINISSSFIEFGFGCFYRCGCEETLRKNKRIPTVSFEGGDRKIDKNIRILNLE
;
A
#
# COMPACT_ATOMS: atom_id res chain seq x y z
N MET A 1 -37.65 -59.10 22.31
CA MET A 1 -36.22 -59.14 22.68
C MET A 1 -35.44 -60.24 21.94
N ASN A 2 -35.85 -60.60 20.70
CA ASN A 2 -35.19 -61.63 19.88
C ASN A 2 -35.07 -61.20 18.40
N LEU A 3 -35.16 -59.90 18.09
CA LEU A 3 -34.98 -59.37 16.73
C LEU A 3 -33.68 -58.56 16.55
N TYR A 4 -32.96 -58.26 17.64
CA TYR A 4 -31.72 -57.47 17.61
C TYR A 4 -30.44 -58.32 17.61
N ARG A 5 -30.52 -59.63 17.90
CA ARG A 5 -29.36 -60.53 17.79
C ARG A 5 -29.18 -61.15 16.41
N GLU A 6 -30.23 -61.23 15.59
CA GLU A 6 -30.12 -61.71 14.20
C GLU A 6 -29.76 -60.60 13.19
N LEU A 7 -29.95 -59.32 13.53
CA LEU A 7 -29.49 -58.21 12.69
C LEU A 7 -28.00 -57.87 12.89
N ALA A 8 -27.34 -58.45 13.89
CA ALA A 8 -25.89 -58.36 14.06
C ALA A 8 -25.09 -59.34 13.19
N ILE A 9 -25.77 -60.26 12.48
CA ILE A 9 -25.14 -61.27 11.59
C ILE A 9 -25.45 -60.97 10.10
N ARG A 10 -26.18 -59.90 9.78
CA ARG A 10 -26.38 -59.39 8.41
C ARG A 10 -26.07 -57.90 8.30
N ASN A 11 -24.82 -57.55 8.55
CA ASN A 11 -24.25 -56.29 8.10
C ASN A 11 -22.76 -56.47 7.78
N ASP A 12 -22.46 -57.47 6.94
CA ASP A 12 -21.38 -57.32 5.94
C ASP A 12 -21.84 -56.25 4.94
N LYS A 13 -21.93 -55.00 5.40
CA LYS A 13 -21.83 -53.86 4.50
C LYS A 13 -20.41 -53.91 3.99
N GLU A 14 -20.25 -54.29 2.73
CA GLU A 14 -19.05 -54.10 1.93
C GLU A 14 -18.34 -52.83 2.39
N ARG A 15 -17.24 -52.97 3.14
CA ARG A 15 -16.30 -51.86 3.29
C ARG A 15 -15.82 -51.59 1.89
N MET A 16 -16.31 -50.52 1.28
CA MET A 16 -15.89 -50.07 -0.04
C MET A 16 -14.36 -49.95 -0.03
N LYS A 17 -13.68 -50.94 -0.63
CA LYS A 17 -12.23 -50.97 -0.73
C LYS A 17 -11.89 -50.18 -1.99
N LEU A 18 -11.16 -49.08 -1.84
CA LEU A 18 -10.55 -48.41 -2.99
C LEU A 18 -9.69 -49.42 -3.75
N GLU A 19 -10.03 -49.68 -5.00
CA GLU A 19 -9.23 -50.50 -5.90
C GLU A 19 -8.28 -49.58 -6.70
N CYS A 20 -7.49 -50.18 -7.57
CA CYS A 20 -6.47 -49.47 -8.34
C CYS A 20 -7.09 -48.38 -9.25
N ASN A 21 -8.30 -48.58 -9.76
CA ASN A 21 -8.95 -47.58 -10.61
C ASN A 21 -9.41 -46.37 -9.78
N GLU A 22 -10.01 -46.58 -8.61
CA GLU A 22 -10.47 -45.50 -7.74
C GLU A 22 -9.29 -44.71 -7.17
N ILE A 23 -8.16 -45.37 -6.87
CA ILE A 23 -6.98 -44.66 -6.38
C ILE A 23 -6.31 -43.84 -7.49
N MET A 24 -6.34 -44.28 -8.76
CA MET A 24 -5.87 -43.46 -9.89
C MET A 24 -6.68 -42.18 -10.06
N ILE A 25 -7.99 -42.24 -9.82
CA ILE A 25 -8.85 -41.06 -9.81
C ILE A 25 -8.48 -40.17 -8.62
N THR A 26 -8.38 -40.76 -7.42
CA THR A 26 -8.14 -40.01 -6.18
C THR A 26 -6.74 -39.39 -6.14
N SER A 27 -5.75 -39.98 -6.80
CA SER A 27 -4.37 -39.46 -6.80
C SER A 27 -4.20 -38.16 -7.58
N MET A 28 -5.21 -37.68 -8.30
CA MET A 28 -5.20 -36.33 -8.88
C MET A 28 -5.14 -35.21 -7.83
N TYR A 29 -5.40 -35.55 -6.56
CA TYR A 29 -5.30 -34.65 -5.41
C TYR A 29 -3.98 -34.78 -4.64
N PHE A 30 -3.04 -35.61 -5.12
CA PHE A 30 -1.72 -35.72 -4.53
C PHE A 30 -0.88 -34.49 -4.90
N ASN A 31 -0.06 -34.02 -3.96
CA ASN A 31 0.71 -32.79 -4.13
C ASN A 31 1.98 -33.04 -4.93
N ASP A 32 2.66 -34.14 -4.66
CA ASP A 32 3.93 -34.48 -5.29
C ASP A 32 4.16 -35.99 -5.43
N ILE A 33 5.32 -36.36 -5.98
CA ILE A 33 5.69 -37.75 -6.23
C ILE A 33 5.79 -38.60 -4.95
N ASN A 34 6.11 -37.99 -3.80
CA ASN A 34 6.25 -38.72 -2.54
C ASN A 34 4.91 -39.28 -2.06
N ASP A 35 3.80 -38.60 -2.33
CA ASP A 35 2.47 -39.13 -2.02
C ASP A 35 2.20 -40.45 -2.78
N PHE A 36 2.60 -40.52 -4.05
CA PHE A 36 2.51 -41.75 -4.85
C PHE A 36 3.45 -42.84 -4.32
N ILE A 37 4.70 -42.50 -4.03
CA ILE A 37 5.69 -43.44 -3.49
C ILE A 37 5.21 -44.01 -2.15
N ASN A 38 4.74 -43.15 -1.25
CA ASN A 38 4.23 -43.54 0.07
C ASN A 38 2.98 -44.43 -0.04
N LEU A 39 2.11 -44.16 -1.00
CA LEU A 39 0.94 -44.99 -1.27
C LEU A 39 1.36 -46.43 -1.68
N GLU A 40 2.28 -46.56 -2.62
CA GLU A 40 2.71 -47.88 -3.11
C GLU A 40 3.54 -48.65 -2.08
N ILE A 41 4.41 -47.97 -1.33
CA ILE A 41 5.21 -48.59 -0.27
C ILE A 41 4.32 -48.98 0.91
N GLY A 42 3.42 -48.09 1.34
CA GLY A 42 2.58 -48.27 2.52
C GLY A 42 1.45 -49.29 2.33
N ILE A 43 1.01 -49.51 1.08
CA ILE A 43 -0.15 -50.33 0.78
C ILE A 43 0.18 -51.30 -0.38
N LYS A 44 0.57 -52.54 -0.04
CA LYS A 44 0.99 -53.57 -1.01
C LYS A 44 0.06 -53.76 -2.21
N ARG A 45 -1.26 -53.62 -2.02
CA ARG A 45 -2.24 -53.76 -3.11
C ARG A 45 -2.13 -52.69 -4.21
N PHE A 46 -1.43 -51.59 -3.97
CA PHE A 46 -1.22 -50.51 -4.94
C PHE A 46 0.19 -50.49 -5.52
N GLN A 47 1.02 -51.50 -5.25
CA GLN A 47 2.35 -51.59 -5.87
C GLN A 47 2.23 -51.72 -7.39
N GLY A 48 3.03 -50.93 -8.11
CA GLY A 48 3.02 -50.87 -9.58
C GLY A 48 1.82 -50.12 -10.17
N ASN A 49 1.03 -49.43 -9.34
CA ASN A 49 -0.13 -48.68 -9.81
C ASN A 49 0.25 -47.45 -10.64
N MET A 50 1.41 -46.82 -10.39
CA MET A 50 1.96 -45.72 -11.18
C MET A 50 2.23 -46.11 -12.64
N GLU A 51 2.50 -47.39 -12.93
CA GLU A 51 2.68 -47.88 -14.30
C GLU A 51 1.38 -47.89 -15.10
N ARG A 52 0.22 -47.83 -14.44
CA ARG A 52 -1.10 -47.83 -15.09
C ARG A 52 -1.50 -46.47 -15.65
N PHE A 53 -0.73 -45.42 -15.36
CA PHE A 53 -1.02 -44.07 -15.84
C PHE A 53 -0.55 -43.88 -17.28
N HIS A 54 -1.50 -43.55 -18.14
CA HIS A 54 -1.24 -43.12 -19.52
C HIS A 54 -1.16 -41.58 -19.66
N PHE A 55 -1.28 -40.86 -18.53
CA PHE A 55 -1.08 -39.42 -18.44
C PHE A 55 -0.43 -39.05 -17.10
N ASN A 56 0.30 -37.94 -17.04
CA ASN A 56 0.91 -37.51 -15.77
C ASN A 56 -0.13 -36.81 -14.86
N PRO A 57 -0.36 -37.33 -13.64
CA PRO A 57 -1.32 -36.76 -12.69
C PRO A 57 -0.80 -35.46 -12.04
N ILE A 58 0.52 -35.28 -12.00
CA ILE A 58 1.23 -34.12 -11.45
C ILE A 58 2.30 -33.62 -12.45
N PRO A 59 2.82 -32.40 -12.29
CA PRO A 59 4.03 -31.98 -13.02
C PRO A 59 5.20 -32.94 -12.73
N LEU A 60 5.94 -33.33 -13.77
CA LEU A 60 7.05 -34.25 -13.66
C LEU A 60 8.40 -33.55 -13.89
N ASN A 61 9.44 -34.08 -13.27
CA ASN A 61 10.84 -33.79 -13.54
C ASN A 61 11.59 -35.09 -13.92
N GLU A 62 12.86 -35.01 -14.27
CA GLU A 62 13.67 -36.20 -14.63
C GLU A 62 13.61 -37.34 -13.60
N TYR A 63 13.49 -37.04 -12.31
CA TYR A 63 13.36 -38.05 -11.25
C TYR A 63 11.97 -38.70 -11.26
N SER A 64 10.90 -37.89 -11.18
CA SER A 64 9.53 -38.40 -11.08
C SER A 64 9.04 -39.05 -12.37
N ARG A 65 9.58 -38.64 -13.54
CA ARG A 65 9.28 -39.26 -14.85
C ARG A 65 9.56 -40.75 -14.88
N LYS A 66 10.56 -41.24 -14.13
CA LYS A 66 10.95 -42.65 -14.08
C LYS A 66 9.86 -43.56 -13.51
N PHE A 67 9.00 -43.03 -12.64
CA PHE A 67 7.94 -43.79 -11.99
C PHE A 67 6.68 -43.97 -12.84
N PHE A 68 6.52 -43.20 -13.92
CA PHE A 68 5.35 -43.22 -14.80
C PHE A 68 5.72 -43.67 -16.23
N PRO A 69 6.21 -44.90 -16.44
CA PRO A 69 6.84 -45.32 -17.69
C PRO A 69 5.91 -45.30 -18.92
N ASN A 70 4.60 -45.40 -18.71
CA ASN A 70 3.60 -45.59 -19.77
C ASN A 70 2.82 -44.31 -20.13
N ILE A 71 3.36 -43.12 -19.84
CA ILE A 71 2.72 -41.86 -20.23
C ILE A 71 2.72 -41.69 -21.75
N GLU A 72 1.52 -41.53 -22.28
CA GLU A 72 1.21 -41.37 -23.69
C GLU A 72 0.63 -39.98 -23.98
N THR A 73 -0.19 -39.48 -23.05
CA THR A 73 -0.76 -38.13 -23.04
C THR A 73 -0.10 -37.28 -21.96
N PHE A 74 0.71 -36.30 -22.35
CA PHE A 74 1.47 -35.48 -21.40
C PHE A 74 0.77 -34.16 -21.09
N HIS A 75 0.36 -33.97 -19.84
CA HIS A 75 -0.21 -32.76 -19.30
C HIS A 75 0.89 -31.76 -18.91
N ILE A 76 0.86 -30.57 -19.52
CA ILE A 76 1.76 -29.46 -19.22
C ILE A 76 0.97 -28.41 -18.43
N TYR A 77 1.20 -28.38 -17.12
CA TYR A 77 0.44 -27.53 -16.19
C TYR A 77 0.93 -26.08 -16.16
N ASN A 78 2.23 -25.86 -16.41
CA ASN A 78 2.89 -24.55 -16.44
C ASN A 78 3.91 -24.48 -17.59
N ARG A 79 4.13 -23.29 -18.16
CA ARG A 79 5.13 -23.02 -19.21
C ARG A 79 6.56 -23.40 -18.78
N ASN A 80 6.84 -23.38 -17.47
CA ASN A 80 8.15 -23.74 -16.91
C ASN A 80 8.31 -25.24 -16.59
N ASN A 81 7.28 -26.08 -16.81
CA ASN A 81 7.42 -27.51 -16.57
C ASN A 81 8.36 -28.15 -17.58
N GLU A 82 9.12 -29.14 -17.13
CA GLU A 82 9.92 -29.98 -18.02
C GLU A 82 9.01 -30.71 -19.01
N ILE A 83 9.47 -30.77 -20.26
CA ILE A 83 8.76 -31.46 -21.34
C ILE A 83 9.67 -32.60 -21.79
N PHE A 84 9.12 -33.81 -21.82
CA PHE A 84 9.85 -35.01 -22.23
C PHE A 84 9.49 -35.36 -23.68
N ASN A 85 10.51 -35.67 -24.47
CA ASN A 85 10.37 -36.14 -25.86
C ASN A 85 11.08 -37.49 -26.01
N ASP A 86 10.68 -38.47 -25.20
CA ASP A 86 11.25 -39.83 -25.14
C ASP A 86 10.66 -40.79 -26.18
N GLY A 87 9.86 -40.27 -27.13
CA GLY A 87 9.21 -41.04 -28.19
C GLY A 87 7.94 -41.79 -27.77
N ARG A 88 7.57 -41.80 -26.48
CA ARG A 88 6.33 -42.42 -25.99
C ARG A 88 5.16 -41.44 -25.92
N ILE A 89 5.45 -40.16 -25.78
CA ILE A 89 4.45 -39.10 -25.72
C ILE A 89 4.03 -38.72 -27.14
N PHE A 90 2.80 -39.04 -27.50
CA PHE A 90 2.23 -38.71 -28.81
C PHE A 90 1.13 -37.64 -28.74
N LYS A 91 0.73 -37.22 -27.54
CA LYS A 91 -0.27 -36.17 -27.36
C LYS A 91 0.06 -35.30 -26.15
N LYS A 92 -0.03 -33.97 -26.31
CA LYS A 92 0.14 -33.03 -25.19
C LYS A 92 -1.19 -32.36 -24.85
N ILE A 93 -1.46 -32.17 -23.56
CA ILE A 93 -2.58 -31.37 -23.04
C ILE A 93 -1.99 -30.19 -22.28
N ILE A 94 -2.15 -28.99 -22.83
CA ILE A 94 -1.58 -27.75 -22.32
C ILE A 94 -2.64 -27.01 -21.50
N TRP A 95 -2.39 -26.85 -20.20
CA TRP A 95 -3.34 -26.25 -19.26
C TRP A 95 -3.07 -24.76 -19.00
N TYR A 96 -1.82 -24.33 -19.11
CA TYR A 96 -1.48 -22.91 -18.96
C TYR A 96 -2.04 -22.10 -20.13
N LYS A 97 -2.04 -20.77 -19.98
CA LYS A 97 -2.56 -19.84 -20.97
C LYS A 97 -1.68 -19.81 -22.24
N VAL A 98 -2.29 -19.98 -23.41
CA VAL A 98 -1.62 -20.02 -24.71
C VAL A 98 -2.23 -18.98 -25.67
N GLU A 99 -1.40 -18.24 -26.40
CA GLU A 99 -1.85 -17.31 -27.45
C GLU A 99 -2.51 -18.07 -28.62
N TYR A 100 -3.47 -17.47 -29.33
CA TYR A 100 -4.24 -18.18 -30.37
C TYR A 100 -3.36 -18.69 -31.51
N SER A 101 -2.38 -17.91 -31.94
CA SER A 101 -1.38 -18.31 -32.95
C SER A 101 -0.57 -19.54 -32.53
N THR A 102 -0.20 -19.65 -31.25
CA THR A 102 0.50 -20.83 -30.72
C THR A 102 -0.44 -22.03 -30.64
N TYR A 103 -1.72 -21.81 -30.25
CA TYR A 103 -2.73 -22.86 -30.28
C TYR A 103 -2.89 -23.49 -31.66
N LEU A 104 -2.83 -22.71 -32.75
CA LEU A 104 -2.93 -23.26 -34.11
C LEU A 104 -1.77 -24.23 -34.42
N GLN A 105 -0.53 -23.89 -34.03
CA GLN A 105 0.65 -24.75 -34.20
C GLN A 105 0.52 -26.05 -33.39
N GLU A 106 0.05 -25.93 -32.14
CA GLU A 106 -0.19 -27.07 -31.26
C GLU A 106 -1.31 -27.97 -31.78
N LYS A 107 -2.37 -27.38 -32.33
CA LYS A 107 -3.50 -28.09 -32.94
C LYS A 107 -3.06 -28.87 -34.17
N GLU A 108 -2.23 -28.28 -35.03
CA GLU A 108 -1.62 -28.97 -36.19
C GLU A 108 -0.78 -30.17 -35.76
N SER A 109 -0.13 -30.07 -34.60
CA SER A 109 0.65 -31.16 -33.99
C SER A 109 -0.20 -32.20 -33.23
N GLY A 110 -1.54 -32.08 -33.25
CA GLY A 110 -2.47 -33.00 -32.56
C GLY A 110 -2.62 -32.75 -31.05
N ASN A 111 -2.05 -31.66 -30.53
CA ASN A 111 -2.10 -31.31 -29.11
C ASN A 111 -3.38 -30.54 -28.75
N ILE A 112 -3.72 -30.50 -27.46
CA ILE A 112 -4.92 -29.84 -26.94
C ILE A 112 -4.54 -28.71 -26.01
N CYS A 113 -4.91 -27.48 -26.35
CA CYS A 113 -4.82 -26.33 -25.44
C CYS A 113 -6.16 -26.10 -24.73
N LYS A 114 -6.13 -26.00 -23.40
CA LYS A 114 -7.33 -25.81 -22.57
C LYS A 114 -7.68 -24.34 -22.31
N ASN A 115 -6.70 -23.44 -22.40
CA ASN A 115 -6.87 -22.02 -22.12
C ASN A 115 -6.23 -21.16 -23.22
N ILE A 116 -7.04 -20.82 -24.22
CA ILE A 116 -6.63 -20.10 -25.42
C ILE A 116 -6.98 -18.62 -25.26
N GLU A 117 -6.00 -17.73 -25.35
CA GLU A 117 -6.18 -16.28 -25.29
C GLU A 117 -5.99 -15.65 -26.66
N TYR A 118 -6.89 -14.75 -27.05
CA TYR A 118 -6.71 -13.92 -28.25
C TYR A 118 -6.04 -12.61 -27.86
N THR A 119 -4.88 -12.33 -28.45
CA THR A 119 -4.03 -11.18 -28.13
C THR A 119 -4.05 -10.11 -29.23
N ASP A 120 -3.42 -8.97 -28.97
CA ASP A 120 -3.16 -7.93 -29.97
C ASP A 120 -2.38 -8.47 -31.18
N LYS A 121 -1.37 -9.31 -30.94
CA LYS A 121 -0.61 -10.00 -32.00
C LYS A 121 -1.48 -10.93 -32.83
N ASP A 122 -2.41 -11.64 -32.19
CA ASP A 122 -3.35 -12.50 -32.90
C ASP A 122 -4.33 -11.67 -33.73
N LYS A 123 -4.81 -10.54 -33.19
CA LYS A 123 -5.63 -9.58 -33.95
C LYS A 123 -4.90 -9.04 -35.18
N ASP A 124 -3.63 -8.67 -35.05
CA ASP A 124 -2.83 -8.17 -36.17
C ASP A 124 -2.66 -9.22 -37.28
N LYS A 125 -2.61 -10.51 -36.91
CA LYS A 125 -2.42 -11.61 -37.85
C LYS A 125 -3.71 -12.14 -38.46
N TYR A 126 -4.77 -12.28 -37.66
CA TYR A 126 -6.02 -12.95 -38.05
C TYR A 126 -7.22 -12.01 -38.15
N GLY A 127 -7.04 -10.73 -37.79
CA GLY A 127 -8.06 -9.69 -37.89
C GLY A 127 -8.94 -9.57 -36.64
N THR A 128 -10.08 -8.92 -36.80
CA THR A 128 -10.95 -8.54 -35.66
C THR A 128 -12.01 -9.59 -35.30
N THR A 129 -12.14 -10.65 -36.10
CA THR A 129 -13.09 -11.75 -35.81
C THR A 129 -12.48 -12.69 -34.80
N ILE A 130 -13.08 -12.78 -33.62
CA ILE A 130 -12.58 -13.64 -32.53
C ILE A 130 -12.97 -15.10 -32.82
N PRO A 131 -12.00 -16.03 -32.91
CA PRO A 131 -12.28 -17.44 -33.15
C PRO A 131 -13.08 -18.11 -32.03
N SER A 132 -13.91 -19.09 -32.38
CA SER A 132 -14.84 -19.73 -31.42
C SER A 132 -14.15 -20.55 -30.33
N GLU A 133 -12.89 -20.99 -30.54
CA GLU A 133 -12.14 -21.76 -29.56
C GLU A 133 -11.56 -20.94 -28.40
N VAL A 134 -11.48 -19.61 -28.57
CA VAL A 134 -10.88 -18.66 -27.61
C VAL A 134 -11.64 -18.66 -26.28
N ASN A 135 -10.89 -18.59 -25.17
CA ASN A 135 -11.40 -18.63 -23.80
C ASN A 135 -11.23 -17.30 -23.06
N SER A 136 -10.31 -16.44 -23.48
CA SER A 136 -10.15 -15.07 -22.97
C SER A 136 -9.64 -14.11 -24.05
N LEU A 137 -9.87 -12.82 -23.85
CA LEU A 137 -9.22 -11.75 -24.61
C LEU A 137 -8.11 -11.15 -23.75
N GLY A 138 -6.93 -10.98 -24.34
CA GLY A 138 -5.77 -10.40 -23.68
C GLY A 138 -5.95 -8.91 -23.38
N ASN A 139 -5.05 -8.38 -22.57
CA ASN A 139 -5.01 -6.95 -22.27
C ASN A 139 -4.71 -6.17 -23.57
N PHE A 140 -5.38 -5.03 -23.74
CA PHE A 140 -5.21 -4.14 -24.90
C PHE A 140 -5.41 -4.80 -26.27
N CYS A 141 -6.07 -5.97 -26.34
CA CYS A 141 -6.19 -6.78 -27.55
C CYS A 141 -6.74 -6.01 -28.76
N PHE A 142 -7.70 -5.12 -28.57
CA PHE A 142 -8.29 -4.25 -29.58
C PHE A 142 -8.04 -2.77 -29.27
N TYR A 143 -6.96 -2.43 -28.56
CA TYR A 143 -6.65 -1.04 -28.22
C TYR A 143 -6.59 -0.15 -29.46
N SER A 144 -7.30 0.97 -29.43
CA SER A 144 -7.39 1.95 -30.52
C SER A 144 -7.71 1.34 -31.89
N CYS A 145 -8.51 0.27 -31.92
CA CYS A 145 -8.85 -0.41 -33.17
C CYS A 145 -9.78 0.45 -34.02
N ALA A 146 -9.20 1.22 -34.94
CA ALA A 146 -9.93 2.05 -35.89
C ALA A 146 -10.91 1.21 -36.72
N LEU A 147 -12.07 1.78 -37.06
CA LEU A 147 -13.12 1.15 -37.87
C LEU A 147 -13.83 -0.06 -37.24
N LEU A 148 -13.51 -0.45 -36.00
CA LEU A 148 -14.24 -1.51 -35.30
C LEU A 148 -15.60 -0.98 -34.85
N LYS A 149 -16.63 -1.16 -35.70
CA LYS A 149 -17.99 -0.68 -35.42
C LYS A 149 -18.79 -1.57 -34.47
N SER A 150 -18.61 -2.88 -34.57
CA SER A 150 -19.28 -3.85 -33.72
C SER A 150 -18.43 -5.09 -33.50
N ILE A 151 -18.64 -5.77 -32.38
CA ILE A 151 -17.96 -7.03 -32.08
C ILE A 151 -18.87 -8.02 -31.37
N ASN A 152 -18.75 -9.30 -31.75
CA ASN A 152 -19.43 -10.42 -31.11
C ASN A 152 -18.40 -11.22 -30.29
N ILE A 153 -18.62 -11.34 -28.99
CA ILE A 153 -17.77 -12.11 -28.08
C ILE A 153 -18.21 -13.59 -28.11
N PRO A 154 -17.35 -14.54 -28.52
CA PRO A 154 -17.73 -15.95 -28.63
C PRO A 154 -18.12 -16.59 -27.30
N THR A 155 -18.93 -17.65 -27.35
CA THR A 155 -19.51 -18.30 -26.17
C THR A 155 -18.51 -18.96 -25.23
N ARG A 156 -17.29 -19.27 -25.70
CA ARG A 156 -16.23 -19.83 -24.86
C ARG A 156 -15.43 -18.78 -24.10
N VAL A 157 -15.58 -17.50 -24.43
CA VAL A 157 -14.88 -16.40 -23.76
C VAL A 157 -15.49 -16.16 -22.38
N THR A 158 -14.65 -16.25 -21.36
CA THR A 158 -15.04 -16.04 -19.96
C THR A 158 -14.44 -14.76 -19.36
N LYS A 159 -13.39 -14.20 -19.99
CA LYS A 159 -12.67 -13.02 -19.49
C LYS A 159 -12.31 -12.08 -20.63
N ILE A 160 -12.51 -10.79 -20.40
CA ILE A 160 -12.06 -9.70 -21.27
C ILE A 160 -10.98 -8.93 -20.50
N GLY A 161 -9.77 -8.82 -21.06
CA GLY A 161 -8.62 -8.20 -20.42
C GLY A 161 -8.72 -6.69 -20.22
N ASP A 162 -7.75 -6.13 -19.50
CA ASP A 162 -7.67 -4.71 -19.21
C ASP A 162 -7.43 -3.91 -20.50
N GLY A 163 -8.13 -2.80 -20.67
CA GLY A 163 -8.01 -1.94 -21.84
C GLY A 163 -8.34 -2.62 -23.18
N CYS A 164 -9.00 -3.79 -23.15
CA CYS A 164 -9.19 -4.62 -24.34
C CYS A 164 -9.81 -3.86 -25.52
N PHE A 165 -10.77 -2.98 -25.29
CA PHE A 165 -11.42 -2.14 -26.31
C PHE A 165 -11.16 -0.64 -26.08
N CYS A 166 -10.14 -0.28 -25.29
CA CYS A 166 -9.87 1.11 -24.97
C CYS A 166 -9.56 1.92 -26.25
N ASN A 167 -10.15 3.10 -26.38
CA ASN A 167 -10.08 4.01 -27.52
C ASN A 167 -10.60 3.44 -28.85
N CYS A 168 -11.47 2.42 -28.82
CA CYS A 168 -12.24 2.00 -30.01
C CYS A 168 -13.35 3.02 -30.30
N LYS A 169 -12.98 4.20 -30.83
CA LYS A 169 -13.91 5.34 -31.00
C LYS A 169 -15.10 5.04 -31.90
N ASP A 170 -14.93 4.17 -32.90
CA ASP A 170 -15.99 3.80 -33.85
C ASP A 170 -16.95 2.72 -33.31
N LEU A 171 -16.68 2.13 -32.14
CA LEU A 171 -17.45 1.02 -31.59
C LEU A 171 -18.82 1.50 -31.13
N THR A 172 -19.87 1.07 -31.82
CA THR A 172 -21.27 1.42 -31.52
C THR A 172 -22.01 0.32 -30.76
N SER A 173 -21.56 -0.94 -30.87
CA SER A 173 -22.22 -2.06 -30.22
C SER A 173 -21.27 -3.21 -29.90
N ILE A 174 -21.53 -3.89 -28.79
CA ILE A 174 -20.86 -5.11 -28.41
C ILE A 174 -21.88 -6.15 -27.95
N ASN A 175 -21.77 -7.36 -28.47
CA ASN A 175 -22.57 -8.49 -28.03
C ASN A 175 -21.71 -9.41 -27.14
N MET A 176 -21.95 -9.35 -25.83
CA MET A 176 -21.21 -10.14 -24.85
C MET A 176 -21.79 -11.55 -24.71
N SER A 177 -20.92 -12.55 -24.59
CA SER A 177 -21.33 -13.90 -24.22
C SER A 177 -21.86 -13.94 -22.79
N THR A 178 -22.91 -14.76 -22.56
CA THR A 178 -23.44 -15.12 -21.23
C THR A 178 -22.48 -15.90 -20.33
N ARG A 179 -21.26 -16.21 -20.80
CA ARG A 179 -20.21 -16.88 -20.01
C ARG A 179 -19.12 -15.92 -19.54
N VAL A 180 -19.14 -14.65 -19.96
CA VAL A 180 -18.18 -13.64 -19.48
C VAL A 180 -18.41 -13.40 -17.99
N THR A 181 -17.39 -13.63 -17.18
CA THR A 181 -17.45 -13.40 -15.73
C THR A 181 -16.68 -12.15 -15.31
N LYS A 182 -15.67 -11.74 -16.09
CA LYS A 182 -14.79 -10.60 -15.80
C LYS A 182 -14.60 -9.69 -17.01
N ILE A 183 -14.69 -8.39 -16.77
CA ILE A 183 -14.33 -7.30 -17.68
C ILE A 183 -13.21 -6.50 -17.00
N GLY A 184 -12.07 -6.35 -17.66
CA GLY A 184 -10.88 -5.70 -17.10
C GLY A 184 -11.00 -4.19 -16.88
N ASP A 185 -9.97 -3.62 -16.26
CA ASP A 185 -9.86 -2.18 -16.00
C ASP A 185 -9.80 -1.42 -17.32
N VAL A 186 -10.41 -0.22 -17.37
CA VAL A 186 -10.43 0.68 -18.54
C VAL A 186 -10.84 0.01 -19.86
N CYS A 187 -11.55 -1.12 -19.80
CA CYS A 187 -11.80 -1.99 -20.95
C CYS A 187 -12.47 -1.27 -22.13
N PHE A 188 -13.38 -0.34 -21.87
CA PHE A 188 -14.05 0.49 -22.88
C PHE A 188 -13.73 1.97 -22.74
N GLU A 189 -12.66 2.36 -22.01
CA GLU A 189 -12.32 3.78 -21.85
C GLU A 189 -12.16 4.43 -23.23
N GLY A 190 -12.87 5.53 -23.48
CA GLY A 190 -12.77 6.27 -24.75
C GLY A 190 -13.54 5.65 -25.93
N CYS A 191 -14.43 4.69 -25.70
CA CYS A 191 -15.41 4.24 -26.71
C CYS A 191 -16.51 5.31 -26.91
N GLU A 192 -16.16 6.39 -27.62
CA GLU A 192 -16.97 7.61 -27.73
C GLU A 192 -18.34 7.42 -28.40
N LEU A 193 -18.50 6.46 -29.31
CA LEU A 193 -19.76 6.17 -30.02
C LEU A 193 -20.59 5.03 -29.42
N LEU A 194 -20.11 4.36 -28.36
CA LEU A 194 -20.86 3.28 -27.71
C LEU A 194 -22.07 3.87 -26.97
N SER A 195 -23.27 3.63 -27.47
CA SER A 195 -24.49 4.29 -26.96
C SER A 195 -25.23 3.48 -25.90
N SER A 196 -25.13 2.16 -25.96
CA SER A 196 -25.73 1.22 -25.02
C SER A 196 -24.83 0.01 -24.80
N ILE A 197 -24.95 -0.61 -23.63
CA ILE A 197 -24.23 -1.85 -23.33
C ILE A 197 -25.06 -2.83 -22.51
N ASN A 198 -24.99 -4.11 -22.88
CA ASN A 198 -25.63 -5.21 -22.17
C ASN A 198 -24.58 -6.00 -21.41
N ILE A 199 -24.63 -5.96 -20.08
CA ILE A 199 -23.74 -6.72 -19.21
C ILE A 199 -24.45 -8.01 -18.76
N PRO A 200 -23.93 -9.20 -19.12
CA PRO A 200 -24.58 -10.45 -18.78
C PRO A 200 -24.51 -10.73 -17.26
N ASN A 201 -25.50 -11.44 -16.74
CA ASN A 201 -25.61 -11.76 -15.30
C ASN A 201 -24.42 -12.55 -14.74
N SER A 202 -23.68 -13.25 -15.60
CA SER A 202 -22.46 -13.97 -15.25
C SER A 202 -21.32 -13.05 -14.82
N VAL A 203 -21.35 -11.76 -15.20
CA VAL A 203 -20.32 -10.79 -14.84
C VAL A 203 -20.42 -10.46 -13.36
N ASN A 204 -19.38 -10.84 -12.63
CA ASN A 204 -19.21 -10.55 -11.20
C ASN A 204 -18.05 -9.57 -10.95
N GLU A 205 -17.29 -9.22 -11.99
CA GLU A 205 -16.18 -8.29 -11.91
C GLU A 205 -16.16 -7.37 -13.13
N ILE A 206 -16.30 -6.08 -12.88
CA ILE A 206 -16.07 -5.00 -13.83
C ILE A 206 -14.92 -4.18 -13.26
N GLY A 207 -13.91 -3.95 -14.09
CA GLY A 207 -12.71 -3.22 -13.71
C GLY A 207 -12.95 -1.73 -13.50
N LYS A 208 -11.98 -1.09 -12.85
CA LYS A 208 -11.96 0.34 -12.59
C LYS A 208 -12.00 1.13 -13.90
N ASP A 209 -12.72 2.25 -13.89
CA ASP A 209 -12.80 3.20 -15.02
C ASP A 209 -13.21 2.55 -16.36
N CYS A 210 -13.88 1.38 -16.32
CA CYS A 210 -14.21 0.58 -17.51
C CYS A 210 -14.92 1.37 -18.62
N PHE A 211 -15.79 2.31 -18.27
CA PHE A 211 -16.57 3.15 -19.21
C PHE A 211 -16.20 4.63 -19.17
N LYS A 212 -15.02 4.97 -18.65
CA LYS A 212 -14.57 6.35 -18.58
C LYS A 212 -14.49 6.97 -19.99
N LYS A 213 -14.92 8.22 -20.16
CA LYS A 213 -14.95 8.91 -21.48
C LYS A 213 -15.80 8.20 -22.54
N CYS A 214 -16.74 7.32 -22.18
CA CYS A 214 -17.76 6.82 -23.10
C CYS A 214 -18.87 7.87 -23.27
N SER A 215 -18.58 8.94 -24.04
CA SER A 215 -19.43 10.13 -24.11
C SER A 215 -20.86 9.87 -24.62
N SER A 216 -21.06 8.87 -25.48
CA SER A 216 -22.39 8.54 -26.00
C SER A 216 -23.15 7.51 -25.16
N LEU A 217 -22.53 6.91 -24.14
CA LEU A 217 -23.11 5.80 -23.38
C LEU A 217 -24.23 6.32 -22.48
N THR A 218 -25.46 6.08 -22.89
CA THR A 218 -26.67 6.58 -22.22
C THR A 218 -27.56 5.47 -21.66
N GLU A 219 -27.34 4.21 -22.05
CA GLU A 219 -28.13 3.07 -21.60
C GLU A 219 -27.25 1.89 -21.13
N LEU A 220 -27.51 1.41 -19.91
CA LEU A 220 -26.87 0.24 -19.32
C LEU A 220 -27.93 -0.82 -19.00
N ASN A 221 -27.77 -2.04 -19.53
CA ASN A 221 -28.63 -3.17 -19.17
C ASN A 221 -27.84 -4.17 -18.32
N MET A 222 -28.23 -4.32 -17.05
CA MET A 222 -27.57 -5.17 -16.06
C MET A 222 -28.50 -5.46 -14.88
N GLN A 223 -28.49 -6.69 -14.35
CA GLN A 223 -29.32 -7.06 -13.21
C GLN A 223 -28.68 -6.77 -11.85
N ASN A 224 -27.34 -6.85 -11.73
CA ASN A 224 -26.63 -6.79 -10.45
C ASN A 224 -26.35 -5.35 -9.97
N ILE A 225 -27.27 -4.41 -10.20
CA ILE A 225 -27.18 -3.02 -9.74
C ILE A 225 -27.86 -2.91 -8.38
N LEU A 226 -27.12 -2.43 -7.37
CA LEU A 226 -27.57 -2.31 -5.99
C LEU A 226 -28.10 -0.91 -5.67
N PHE A 227 -27.37 0.12 -6.11
CA PHE A 227 -27.66 1.51 -5.77
C PHE A 227 -27.07 2.46 -6.79
N ILE A 228 -27.73 3.60 -7.03
CA ILE A 228 -27.23 4.64 -7.92
C ILE A 228 -27.24 5.95 -7.14
N SER A 229 -26.04 6.50 -6.98
CA SER A 229 -25.80 7.83 -6.43
C SER A 229 -25.34 8.76 -7.55
N LYS A 230 -25.22 10.05 -7.24
CA LYS A 230 -24.68 11.04 -8.18
C LYS A 230 -23.28 10.65 -8.68
N ASP A 231 -22.48 10.04 -7.80
CA ASP A 231 -21.05 9.81 -8.06
C ASP A 231 -20.80 8.40 -8.64
N LYS A 232 -21.65 7.42 -8.31
CA LYS A 232 -21.36 5.99 -8.50
C LYS A 232 -22.62 5.14 -8.70
N ILE A 233 -22.46 4.10 -9.52
CA ILE A 233 -23.41 2.98 -9.64
C ILE A 233 -22.81 1.80 -8.88
N PHE A 234 -23.37 1.45 -7.72
CA PHE A 234 -22.93 0.32 -6.91
C PHE A 234 -23.46 -0.99 -7.48
N VAL A 235 -22.58 -1.97 -7.60
CA VAL A 235 -22.86 -3.26 -8.25
C VAL A 235 -22.24 -4.43 -7.49
N ASN A 236 -22.73 -5.63 -7.81
CA ASN A 236 -22.35 -6.94 -7.27
C ASN A 236 -22.74 -7.16 -5.81
N GLU A 237 -23.60 -8.15 -5.58
CA GLU A 237 -24.13 -8.45 -4.24
C GLU A 237 -23.13 -9.14 -3.30
N TYR A 238 -22.05 -9.74 -3.81
CA TYR A 238 -21.04 -10.43 -2.98
C TYR A 238 -19.78 -9.58 -2.74
N ASN A 239 -19.24 -8.98 -3.81
CA ASN A 239 -18.06 -8.11 -3.78
C ASN A 239 -18.46 -6.69 -4.20
N LEU A 240 -18.88 -5.87 -3.23
CA LEU A 240 -19.40 -4.54 -3.51
C LEU A 240 -18.35 -3.70 -4.24
N GLY A 241 -18.69 -3.31 -5.46
CA GLY A 241 -17.88 -2.44 -6.29
C GLY A 241 -18.74 -1.33 -6.87
N PHE A 242 -18.16 -0.57 -7.79
CA PHE A 242 -18.86 0.51 -8.45
C PHE A 242 -18.46 0.61 -9.92
N ILE A 243 -19.33 1.26 -10.69
CA ILE A 243 -19.11 1.65 -12.08
C ILE A 243 -19.34 3.16 -12.17
N TYR A 244 -18.57 3.81 -13.04
CA TYR A 244 -18.71 5.21 -13.39
C TYR A 244 -19.11 5.35 -14.86
N ILE A 245 -20.21 6.06 -15.14
CA ILE A 245 -20.70 6.38 -16.49
C ILE A 245 -21.22 7.83 -16.47
N ASP A 246 -20.52 8.74 -17.15
CA ASP A 246 -20.79 10.19 -17.11
C ASP A 246 -22.22 10.58 -17.55
N ASN A 247 -22.70 9.97 -18.63
CA ASN A 247 -23.92 10.40 -19.33
C ASN A 247 -25.07 9.38 -19.24
N LEU A 248 -25.10 8.56 -18.19
CA LEU A 248 -26.11 7.52 -18.06
C LEU A 248 -27.52 8.11 -17.86
N LYS A 249 -28.44 7.77 -18.76
CA LYS A 249 -29.84 8.23 -18.72
C LYS A 249 -30.81 7.12 -18.37
N ARG A 250 -30.53 5.89 -18.83
CA ARG A 250 -31.42 4.74 -18.67
C ARG A 250 -30.71 3.51 -18.16
N ILE A 251 -31.39 2.75 -17.31
CA ILE A 251 -31.00 1.40 -16.89
C ILE A 251 -32.16 0.45 -17.13
N ASN A 252 -31.88 -0.68 -17.78
CA ASN A 252 -32.91 -1.71 -18.07
C ASN A 252 -34.18 -1.11 -18.69
N GLY A 253 -34.00 -0.16 -19.62
CA GLY A 253 -35.08 0.57 -20.30
C GLY A 253 -35.82 1.63 -19.49
N LYS A 254 -35.49 1.86 -18.21
CA LYS A 254 -36.11 2.87 -17.33
C LYS A 254 -35.18 4.07 -17.10
N GLU A 255 -35.72 5.25 -16.82
CA GLU A 255 -34.90 6.42 -16.46
C GLU A 255 -34.14 6.18 -15.14
N VAL A 256 -32.92 6.71 -15.05
CA VAL A 256 -32.09 6.59 -13.85
C VAL A 256 -32.64 7.49 -12.73
N GLU A 257 -32.94 6.87 -11.60
CA GLU A 257 -33.25 7.57 -10.36
C GLU A 257 -31.97 7.73 -9.52
N ILE A 258 -31.41 8.94 -9.50
CA ILE A 258 -30.25 9.28 -8.67
C ILE A 258 -30.73 9.50 -7.24
N ARG A 259 -30.22 8.69 -6.31
CA ARG A 259 -30.55 8.79 -4.88
C ARG A 259 -29.41 9.37 -4.06
N ASN A 260 -29.74 9.91 -2.89
CA ASN A 260 -28.73 10.38 -1.94
C ASN A 260 -27.97 9.16 -1.39
N ILE A 261 -26.64 9.19 -1.42
CA ILE A 261 -25.80 8.05 -0.97
C ILE A 261 -26.09 7.62 0.49
N ASN A 262 -26.58 8.51 1.34
CA ASN A 262 -26.97 8.19 2.72
C ASN A 262 -28.21 7.29 2.82
N GLU A 263 -28.98 7.11 1.74
CA GLU A 263 -30.10 6.16 1.67
C GLU A 263 -29.63 4.74 1.35
N PHE A 264 -28.35 4.54 1.00
CA PHE A 264 -27.84 3.24 0.60
C PHE A 264 -27.72 2.30 1.81
N THR A 265 -28.60 1.30 1.85
CA THR A 265 -28.47 0.14 2.74
C THR A 265 -27.68 -0.96 2.04
N ILE A 266 -26.50 -1.27 2.54
CA ILE A 266 -25.67 -2.35 1.99
C ILE A 266 -26.34 -3.70 2.28
N PRO A 267 -26.60 -4.55 1.27
CA PRO A 267 -27.17 -5.87 1.46
C PRO A 267 -26.28 -6.76 2.35
N SER A 268 -26.88 -7.60 3.19
CA SER A 268 -26.16 -8.58 4.01
C SER A 268 -25.50 -9.71 3.20
N THR A 269 -25.77 -9.79 1.90
CA THR A 269 -25.06 -10.70 0.99
C THR A 269 -23.64 -10.23 0.67
N VAL A 270 -23.31 -8.96 0.91
CA VAL A 270 -21.98 -8.39 0.65
C VAL A 270 -20.97 -8.93 1.68
N ASN A 271 -19.85 -9.46 1.17
CA ASN A 271 -18.76 -10.01 1.97
C ASN A 271 -17.48 -9.16 1.90
N CYS A 272 -17.27 -8.35 0.86
CA CYS A 272 -16.16 -7.41 0.83
C CYS A 272 -16.47 -6.14 0.05
N PHE A 273 -15.73 -5.07 0.34
CA PHE A 273 -15.69 -3.87 -0.48
C PHE A 273 -14.43 -3.88 -1.33
N LYS A 274 -14.58 -3.60 -2.62
CA LYS A 274 -13.43 -3.37 -3.50
C LYS A 274 -12.71 -2.08 -3.13
N ASP A 275 -11.47 -1.96 -3.61
CA ASP A 275 -10.70 -0.72 -3.50
C ASP A 275 -11.49 0.46 -4.06
N ASN A 276 -11.39 1.62 -3.41
CA ASN A 276 -12.06 2.87 -3.78
C ASN A 276 -13.62 2.84 -3.72
N CYS A 277 -14.23 1.81 -3.11
CA CYS A 277 -15.70 1.61 -3.16
C CYS A 277 -16.54 2.88 -2.90
N PHE A 278 -16.24 3.62 -1.83
CA PHE A 278 -16.88 4.89 -1.45
C PHE A 278 -15.94 6.10 -1.59
N LYS A 279 -14.76 5.95 -2.21
CA LYS A 279 -13.84 7.06 -2.49
C LYS A 279 -14.57 8.27 -3.08
N GLU A 280 -14.36 9.44 -2.49
CA GLU A 280 -14.89 10.73 -2.90
C GLU A 280 -16.42 10.80 -2.94
N CYS A 281 -17.12 9.93 -2.19
CA CYS A 281 -18.55 10.12 -1.91
C CYS A 281 -18.72 11.29 -0.92
N TYR A 282 -18.56 12.53 -1.41
CA TYR A 282 -18.48 13.75 -0.60
C TYR A 282 -19.73 14.00 0.27
N GLN A 283 -20.89 13.48 -0.13
CA GLN A 283 -22.15 13.60 0.61
C GLN A 283 -22.37 12.48 1.65
N LEU A 284 -21.54 11.43 1.65
CA LEU A 284 -21.69 10.32 2.58
C LEU A 284 -21.39 10.80 4.00
N SER A 285 -22.40 10.81 4.85
CA SER A 285 -22.34 11.28 6.24
C SER A 285 -22.25 10.14 7.26
N SER A 286 -22.87 9.00 6.94
CA SER A 286 -22.82 7.77 7.72
C SER A 286 -23.10 6.57 6.81
N ILE A 287 -22.61 5.40 7.20
CA ILE A 287 -22.91 4.14 6.53
C ILE A 287 -22.88 2.98 7.52
N ASN A 288 -23.83 2.07 7.41
CA ASN A 288 -23.82 0.84 8.18
C ASN A 288 -23.16 -0.28 7.36
N ILE A 289 -22.01 -0.77 7.83
CA ILE A 289 -21.30 -1.89 7.21
C ILE A 289 -21.83 -3.20 7.83
N PRO A 290 -22.42 -4.11 7.04
CA PRO A 290 -22.91 -5.39 7.54
C PRO A 290 -21.79 -6.23 8.18
N SER A 291 -22.12 -7.02 9.21
CA SER A 291 -21.17 -7.93 9.86
C SER A 291 -20.68 -9.08 8.96
N THR A 292 -21.32 -9.28 7.81
CA THR A 292 -20.87 -10.22 6.78
C THR A 292 -19.65 -9.72 6.02
N VAL A 293 -19.34 -8.41 6.08
CA VAL A 293 -18.19 -7.83 5.39
C VAL A 293 -16.91 -8.19 6.13
N THR A 294 -16.05 -9.01 5.51
CA THR A 294 -14.77 -9.47 6.06
C THR A 294 -13.58 -8.62 5.60
N GLU A 295 -13.75 -7.82 4.56
CA GLU A 295 -12.67 -7.00 3.99
C GLU A 295 -13.18 -5.66 3.45
N ILE A 296 -12.46 -4.58 3.81
CA ILE A 296 -12.64 -3.23 3.23
C ILE A 296 -11.41 -2.93 2.38
N GLY A 297 -11.62 -2.59 1.12
CA GLY A 297 -10.57 -2.27 0.15
C GLY A 297 -9.73 -1.04 0.51
N LYS A 298 -8.60 -0.88 -0.18
CA LYS A 298 -7.76 0.32 -0.08
C LYS A 298 -8.55 1.54 -0.52
N GLU A 299 -8.32 2.68 0.12
CA GLU A 299 -8.98 3.95 -0.21
C GLU A 299 -10.52 3.88 -0.21
N SER A 300 -11.15 2.89 0.43
CA SER A 300 -12.60 2.70 0.32
C SER A 300 -13.42 3.90 0.77
N PHE A 301 -12.97 4.70 1.74
CA PHE A 301 -13.63 5.95 2.17
C PHE A 301 -12.75 7.20 1.98
N TYR A 302 -11.71 7.10 1.15
CA TYR A 302 -10.83 8.24 0.83
C TYR A 302 -11.68 9.44 0.40
N GLY A 303 -11.49 10.62 1.00
CA GLY A 303 -12.17 11.85 0.59
C GLY A 303 -13.67 11.87 0.88
N CYS A 304 -14.21 10.98 1.71
CA CYS A 304 -15.58 11.10 2.23
C CYS A 304 -15.65 12.26 3.26
N THR A 305 -15.58 13.50 2.78
CA THR A 305 -15.40 14.69 3.62
C THR A 305 -16.56 14.98 4.57
N SER A 306 -17.77 14.47 4.30
CA SER A 306 -18.94 14.60 5.18
C SER A 306 -19.09 13.46 6.20
N LEU A 307 -18.27 12.40 6.11
CA LEU A 307 -18.40 11.21 6.97
C LEU A 307 -18.05 11.58 8.40
N ASN A 308 -19.04 11.58 9.29
CA ASN A 308 -18.88 12.05 10.66
C ASN A 308 -18.57 10.93 11.66
N SER A 309 -19.01 9.71 11.35
CA SER A 309 -18.87 8.51 12.16
C SER A 309 -18.96 7.28 11.27
N ILE A 310 -18.26 6.21 11.66
CA ILE A 310 -18.34 4.92 11.00
C ILE A 310 -18.09 3.79 12.01
N ASN A 311 -18.88 2.74 11.90
CA ASN A 311 -18.71 1.52 12.69
C ASN A 311 -18.00 0.48 11.81
N ILE A 312 -16.77 0.13 12.17
CA ILE A 312 -16.03 -0.96 11.52
C ILE A 312 -16.48 -2.28 12.16
N PRO A 313 -16.98 -3.27 11.41
CA PRO A 313 -17.47 -4.52 11.99
C PRO A 313 -16.32 -5.40 12.49
N SER A 314 -16.60 -6.24 13.49
CA SER A 314 -15.62 -7.15 14.12
C SER A 314 -15.15 -8.30 13.22
N SER A 315 -15.72 -8.42 12.03
CA SER A 315 -15.26 -9.32 10.96
C SER A 315 -14.02 -8.79 10.22
N ILE A 316 -13.66 -7.51 10.39
CA ILE A 316 -12.48 -6.89 9.76
C ILE A 316 -11.21 -7.19 10.55
N SER A 317 -10.18 -7.68 9.86
CA SER A 317 -8.87 -8.03 10.44
C SER A 317 -7.77 -6.98 10.20
N GLU A 318 -7.94 -6.10 9.21
CA GLU A 318 -6.99 -5.05 8.83
C GLU A 318 -7.74 -3.82 8.30
N ILE A 319 -7.25 -2.62 8.64
CA ILE A 319 -7.66 -1.37 7.98
C ILE A 319 -6.58 -0.97 6.98
N LYS A 320 -6.93 -1.03 5.69
CA LYS A 320 -5.98 -0.91 4.57
C LYS A 320 -5.54 0.53 4.30
N ASP A 321 -4.55 0.65 3.40
CA ASP A 321 -3.94 1.91 2.98
C ASP A 321 -5.01 2.97 2.65
N SER A 322 -4.84 4.17 3.23
CA SER A 322 -5.63 5.37 2.99
C SER A 322 -7.15 5.18 3.13
N CYS A 323 -7.61 4.17 3.87
CA CYS A 323 -9.02 3.81 3.94
C CYS A 323 -9.92 4.99 4.34
N PHE A 324 -9.50 5.83 5.29
CA PHE A 324 -10.23 7.01 5.76
C PHE A 324 -9.47 8.33 5.52
N TYR A 325 -8.52 8.34 4.59
CA TYR A 325 -7.76 9.54 4.28
C TYR A 325 -8.69 10.67 3.82
N GLU A 326 -8.49 11.89 4.31
CA GLU A 326 -9.35 13.06 4.03
C GLU A 326 -10.84 12.89 4.42
N CYS A 327 -11.17 11.99 5.35
CA CYS A 327 -12.46 12.02 6.04
C CYS A 327 -12.50 13.20 7.04
N SER A 328 -12.53 14.43 6.53
CA SER A 328 -12.30 15.67 7.29
C SER A 328 -13.33 15.94 8.38
N SER A 329 -14.55 15.40 8.27
CA SER A 329 -15.61 15.52 9.29
C SER A 329 -15.61 14.38 10.33
N LEU A 330 -14.75 13.38 10.19
CA LEU A 330 -14.72 12.23 11.09
C LEU A 330 -14.22 12.69 12.47
N THR A 331 -15.11 12.68 13.46
CA THR A 331 -14.80 13.19 14.82
C THR A 331 -14.30 12.10 15.76
N ASN A 332 -14.77 10.87 15.55
CA ASN A 332 -14.44 9.70 16.33
C ASN A 332 -14.52 8.44 15.46
N ILE A 333 -13.72 7.44 15.81
CA ILE A 333 -13.78 6.10 15.22
C ILE A 333 -13.43 5.06 16.26
N THR A 334 -14.20 3.98 16.32
CA THR A 334 -13.90 2.83 17.16
C THR A 334 -13.25 1.74 16.31
N ILE A 335 -12.03 1.36 16.67
CA ILE A 335 -11.32 0.26 16.01
C ILE A 335 -11.67 -1.04 16.74
N PRO A 336 -12.25 -2.05 16.06
CA PRO A 336 -12.62 -3.31 16.71
C PRO A 336 -11.37 -4.12 17.09
N SER A 337 -11.48 -4.93 18.14
CA SER A 337 -10.38 -5.78 18.63
C SER A 337 -9.97 -6.89 17.67
N SER A 338 -10.73 -7.13 16.59
CA SER A 338 -10.35 -8.02 15.50
C SER A 338 -9.24 -7.46 14.61
N VAL A 339 -9.04 -6.14 14.61
CA VAL A 339 -8.04 -5.48 13.77
C VAL A 339 -6.65 -5.67 14.35
N SER A 340 -5.75 -6.18 13.52
CA SER A 340 -4.35 -6.45 13.87
C SER A 340 -3.35 -5.42 13.30
N LYS A 341 -3.82 -4.59 12.37
CA LYS A 341 -2.98 -3.64 11.61
C LYS A 341 -3.77 -2.44 11.10
N ILE A 342 -3.17 -1.25 11.23
CA ILE A 342 -3.61 0.00 10.59
C ILE A 342 -2.53 0.43 9.60
N SER A 343 -2.86 0.45 8.31
CA SER A 343 -1.89 0.65 7.24
C SER A 343 -1.64 2.13 6.90
N GLU A 344 -0.83 2.40 5.87
CA GLU A 344 -0.32 3.75 5.55
C GLU A 344 -1.44 4.76 5.28
N ASN A 345 -1.27 6.02 5.74
CA ASN A 345 -2.20 7.14 5.54
C ASN A 345 -3.64 6.90 6.01
N CYS A 346 -3.92 5.84 6.78
CA CYS A 346 -5.29 5.39 7.07
C CYS A 346 -6.22 6.51 7.57
N PHE A 347 -5.76 7.35 8.51
CA PHE A 347 -6.50 8.49 9.06
C PHE A 347 -5.85 9.84 8.68
N GLY A 348 -5.01 9.86 7.65
CA GLY A 348 -4.37 11.10 7.21
C GLY A 348 -5.41 12.15 6.83
N SER A 349 -5.19 13.40 7.23
CA SER A 349 -6.07 14.54 6.97
C SER A 349 -7.51 14.38 7.52
N CYS A 350 -7.73 13.50 8.51
CA CYS A 350 -8.96 13.53 9.32
C CYS A 350 -8.93 14.72 10.28
N THR A 351 -9.14 15.93 9.76
CA THR A 351 -8.90 17.20 10.46
C THR A 351 -9.78 17.41 11.70
N SER A 352 -10.94 16.75 11.77
CA SER A 352 -11.87 16.84 12.91
C SER A 352 -11.69 15.71 13.94
N LEU A 353 -10.81 14.74 13.71
CA LEU A 353 -10.61 13.62 14.62
C LEU A 353 -10.00 14.12 15.94
N GLN A 354 -10.74 13.99 17.04
CA GLN A 354 -10.33 14.59 18.33
C GLN A 354 -9.55 13.62 19.22
N SER A 355 -9.91 12.33 19.18
CA SER A 355 -9.25 11.28 19.95
C SER A 355 -9.36 9.94 19.22
N ILE A 356 -8.40 9.05 19.48
CA ILE A 356 -8.45 7.67 19.01
C ILE A 356 -7.81 6.73 20.04
N ASN A 357 -8.49 5.61 20.32
CA ASN A 357 -7.95 4.51 21.10
C ASN A 357 -7.49 3.41 20.15
N ILE A 358 -6.21 3.05 20.20
CA ILE A 358 -5.62 2.02 19.35
C ILE A 358 -5.61 0.70 20.15
N PRO A 359 -6.37 -0.33 19.75
CA PRO A 359 -6.41 -1.62 20.44
C PRO A 359 -5.04 -2.29 20.59
N THR A 360 -4.86 -3.05 21.67
CA THR A 360 -3.64 -3.85 21.94
C THR A 360 -3.41 -4.97 20.94
N THR A 361 -4.38 -5.28 20.08
CA THR A 361 -4.22 -6.24 18.99
C THR A 361 -3.40 -5.69 17.82
N ILE A 362 -3.18 -4.37 17.77
CA ILE A 362 -2.41 -3.73 16.70
C ILE A 362 -0.93 -3.76 17.02
N SER A 363 -0.14 -4.36 16.13
CA SER A 363 1.32 -4.45 16.27
C SER A 363 2.08 -3.31 15.57
N GLU A 364 1.43 -2.60 14.65
CA GLU A 364 2.07 -1.61 13.81
C GLU A 364 1.11 -0.49 13.39
N LEU A 365 1.60 0.76 13.40
CA LEU A 365 0.99 1.91 12.73
C LEU A 365 1.73 2.21 11.43
N GLY A 366 0.97 2.37 10.34
CA GLY A 366 1.50 2.74 9.04
C GLY A 366 2.19 4.11 9.00
N ILE A 367 2.97 4.35 7.94
CA ILE A 367 3.53 5.67 7.64
C ILE A 367 2.37 6.68 7.52
N LYS A 368 2.56 7.91 8.04
CA LYS A 368 1.57 8.99 7.97
C LYS A 368 0.17 8.65 8.54
N CYS A 369 0.05 7.65 9.41
CA CYS A 369 -1.23 7.14 9.87
C CYS A 369 -2.20 8.22 10.38
N PHE A 370 -1.69 9.23 11.11
CA PHE A 370 -2.46 10.38 11.64
C PHE A 370 -1.93 11.73 11.12
N MET A 371 -1.25 11.73 9.96
CA MET A 371 -0.71 12.96 9.38
C MET A 371 -1.85 13.95 9.13
N GLY A 372 -1.77 15.17 9.62
CA GLY A 372 -2.76 16.22 9.38
C GLY A 372 -4.04 16.10 10.20
N CYS A 373 -4.11 15.21 11.20
CA CYS A 373 -5.20 15.19 12.17
C CYS A 373 -5.11 16.41 13.10
N SER A 374 -5.42 17.60 12.59
CA SER A 374 -5.15 18.88 13.26
C SER A 374 -5.91 19.06 14.58
N SER A 375 -7.07 18.43 14.74
CA SER A 375 -7.86 18.48 15.99
C SER A 375 -7.51 17.38 17.00
N LEU A 376 -6.56 16.50 16.69
CA LEU A 376 -6.22 15.37 17.54
C LEU A 376 -5.57 15.85 18.83
N THR A 377 -6.22 15.60 19.96
CA THR A 377 -5.78 16.03 21.29
C THR A 377 -5.20 14.88 22.12
N SER A 378 -5.67 13.65 21.89
CA SER A 378 -5.25 12.46 22.64
C SER A 378 -5.21 11.22 21.77
N VAL A 379 -4.19 10.39 21.98
CA VAL A 379 -4.01 9.09 21.33
C VAL A 379 -3.50 8.11 22.39
N THR A 380 -4.17 6.97 22.54
CA THR A 380 -3.65 5.88 23.37
C THR A 380 -2.86 4.92 22.48
N ILE A 381 -1.54 4.85 22.67
CA ILE A 381 -0.64 3.97 21.91
C ILE A 381 -0.42 2.68 22.73
N PRO A 382 -0.75 1.48 22.23
CA PRO A 382 -0.54 0.23 22.95
C PRO A 382 0.95 -0.16 23.00
N THR A 383 1.30 -0.96 24.00
CA THR A 383 2.67 -1.49 24.22
C THR A 383 3.13 -2.51 23.16
N THR A 384 2.24 -2.91 22.25
CA THR A 384 2.53 -3.79 21.13
C THR A 384 3.24 -3.08 19.96
N ILE A 385 3.22 -1.75 19.93
CA ILE A 385 3.90 -0.96 18.90
C ILE A 385 5.34 -0.69 19.33
N SER A 386 6.30 -0.95 18.43
CA SER A 386 7.74 -0.80 18.69
C SER A 386 8.39 0.45 18.09
N LYS A 387 7.72 1.12 17.14
CA LYS A 387 8.25 2.29 16.42
C LYS A 387 7.14 3.26 16.04
N LEU A 388 7.46 4.55 16.04
CA LEU A 388 6.62 5.58 15.41
C LEU A 388 7.21 5.91 14.03
N LYS A 389 6.48 5.52 12.97
CA LYS A 389 6.93 5.63 11.59
C LYS A 389 6.93 7.08 11.06
N ASN A 390 7.50 7.25 9.87
CA ASN A 390 7.60 8.54 9.20
C ASN A 390 6.25 9.29 9.22
N ASN A 391 6.29 10.55 9.64
CA ASN A 391 5.15 11.47 9.66
C ASN A 391 3.93 11.00 10.49
N CYS A 392 4.07 10.01 11.38
CA CYS A 392 2.93 9.35 12.03
C CYS A 392 1.93 10.34 12.67
N PHE A 393 2.43 11.39 13.34
CA PHE A 393 1.64 12.46 13.97
C PHE A 393 1.95 13.84 13.39
N SER A 394 2.53 13.91 12.18
CA SER A 394 2.86 15.17 11.53
C SER A 394 1.61 16.03 11.36
N GLY A 395 1.60 17.26 11.85
CA GLY A 395 0.49 18.19 11.72
C GLY A 395 -0.65 17.98 12.71
N CYS A 396 -0.46 17.18 13.77
CA CYS A 396 -1.37 17.11 14.91
C CYS A 396 -1.29 18.38 15.77
N ARG A 397 -1.79 19.50 15.22
CA ARG A 397 -1.59 20.87 15.73
C ARG A 397 -2.24 21.14 17.08
N SER A 398 -3.31 20.43 17.46
CA SER A 398 -3.99 20.57 18.77
C SER A 398 -3.47 19.62 19.86
N MET A 399 -2.51 18.74 19.55
CA MET A 399 -1.95 17.80 20.54
C MET A 399 -1.06 18.55 21.53
N SER A 400 -1.49 18.67 22.78
CA SER A 400 -0.74 19.39 23.82
C SER A 400 0.28 18.52 24.55
N SER A 401 0.02 17.22 24.62
CA SER A 401 0.87 16.18 25.19
C SER A 401 0.56 14.83 24.56
N ILE A 402 1.49 13.89 24.67
CA ILE A 402 1.31 12.51 24.22
C ILE A 402 2.06 11.56 25.15
N GLU A 403 1.41 10.47 25.53
CA GLU A 403 2.04 9.39 26.28
C GLU A 403 2.67 8.38 25.31
N ILE A 404 3.98 8.20 25.43
CA ILE A 404 4.74 7.27 24.59
C ILE A 404 5.04 6.02 25.42
N PRO A 405 4.59 4.82 25.01
CA PRO A 405 4.83 3.60 25.77
C PRO A 405 6.32 3.19 25.69
N SER A 406 6.78 2.47 26.73
CA SER A 406 8.17 1.99 26.83
C SER A 406 8.56 0.97 25.76
N SER A 407 7.61 0.44 25.00
CA SER A 407 7.85 -0.44 23.85
C SER A 407 8.47 0.29 22.66
N ILE A 408 8.34 1.62 22.57
CA ILE A 408 8.85 2.40 21.44
C ILE A 408 10.37 2.55 21.50
N THR A 409 11.04 2.23 20.39
CA THR A 409 12.52 2.20 20.28
C THR A 409 13.09 3.30 19.38
N SER A 410 12.28 3.86 18.47
CA SER A 410 12.68 4.97 17.60
C SER A 410 11.49 5.87 17.25
N PHE A 411 11.80 7.15 17.08
CA PHE A 411 10.95 8.10 16.34
C PHE A 411 11.58 8.30 14.96
N GLU A 412 10.87 7.94 13.90
CA GLU A 412 11.37 8.14 12.54
C GLU A 412 11.15 9.58 12.06
N ASP A 413 11.49 9.85 10.79
CA ASP A 413 11.54 11.21 10.25
C ASP A 413 10.16 11.90 10.30
N TYR A 414 10.15 13.19 10.64
CA TYR A 414 8.95 14.03 10.72
C TYR A 414 7.85 13.55 11.68
N CYS A 415 8.15 12.65 12.64
CA CYS A 415 7.14 12.00 13.49
C CYS A 415 6.16 12.98 14.16
N PHE A 416 6.65 14.10 14.70
CA PHE A 416 5.87 15.17 15.34
C PHE A 416 6.03 16.52 14.61
N PHE A 417 6.30 16.49 13.30
CA PHE A 417 6.46 17.70 12.49
C PHE A 417 5.21 18.59 12.56
N GLU A 418 5.35 19.88 12.84
CA GLU A 418 4.25 20.85 13.01
C GLU A 418 3.20 20.44 14.07
N CYS A 419 3.58 19.69 15.11
CA CYS A 419 2.77 19.55 16.33
C CYS A 419 2.86 20.83 17.18
N SER A 420 2.27 21.93 16.70
CA SER A 420 2.50 23.28 17.21
C SER A 420 2.09 23.49 18.67
N SER A 421 1.04 22.80 19.15
CA SER A 421 0.59 22.90 20.55
C SER A 421 1.33 21.96 21.51
N LEU A 422 2.21 21.08 21.01
CA LEU A 422 2.90 20.09 21.84
C LEU A 422 3.83 20.82 22.81
N SER A 423 3.44 20.84 24.08
CA SER A 423 4.10 21.61 25.14
C SER A 423 4.98 20.73 26.03
N ASN A 424 4.63 19.44 26.12
CA ASN A 424 5.35 18.45 26.92
C ASN A 424 5.31 17.08 26.22
N ILE A 425 6.46 16.39 26.22
CA ILE A 425 6.60 15.01 25.78
C ILE A 425 7.65 14.29 26.63
N THR A 426 7.28 13.12 27.15
CA THR A 426 8.23 12.23 27.84
C THR A 426 8.72 11.20 26.84
N ILE A 427 10.00 11.24 26.49
CA ILE A 427 10.64 10.24 25.63
C ILE A 427 11.08 9.04 26.51
N PRO A 428 10.62 7.81 26.25
CA PRO A 428 11.01 6.64 27.03
C PRO A 428 12.50 6.31 26.90
N SER A 429 13.08 5.70 27.95
CA SER A 429 14.49 5.29 27.99
C SER A 429 14.86 4.18 26.99
N THR A 430 13.90 3.66 26.23
CA THR A 430 14.08 2.67 25.16
C THR A 430 14.28 3.32 23.80
N VAL A 431 13.98 4.62 23.64
CA VAL A 431 14.18 5.35 22.39
C VAL A 431 15.66 5.67 22.19
N ASN A 432 16.26 5.13 21.12
CA ASN A 432 17.68 5.34 20.80
C ASN A 432 17.92 6.34 19.64
N LYS A 433 16.88 6.73 18.92
CA LYS A 433 16.96 7.55 17.70
C LYS A 433 15.79 8.53 17.59
N LEU A 434 16.11 9.80 17.30
CA LEU A 434 15.17 10.83 16.87
C LEU A 434 15.43 11.18 15.39
N GLY A 435 14.46 10.94 14.52
CA GLY A 435 14.55 11.17 13.09
C GLY A 435 14.76 12.64 12.69
N ASN A 436 14.99 12.84 11.40
CA ASN A 436 15.11 14.16 10.80
C ASN A 436 13.79 14.92 10.96
N TRP A 437 13.87 16.21 11.33
CA TRP A 437 12.71 17.10 11.47
C TRP A 437 11.65 16.60 12.46
N CYS A 438 12.03 15.73 13.39
CA CYS A 438 11.11 15.03 14.29
C CYS A 438 10.17 15.96 15.07
N PHE A 439 10.68 17.09 15.59
CA PHE A 439 9.93 18.11 16.32
C PHE A 439 9.97 19.49 15.62
N TYR A 440 10.16 19.52 14.30
CA TYR A 440 10.13 20.78 13.54
C TYR A 440 8.83 21.54 13.82
N LYS A 441 8.93 22.83 14.13
CA LYS A 441 7.78 23.69 14.47
C LYS A 441 6.88 23.15 15.59
N CYS A 442 7.44 22.43 16.56
CA CYS A 442 6.79 22.23 17.86
C CYS A 442 6.91 23.51 18.69
N SER A 443 6.20 24.56 18.27
CA SER A 443 6.42 25.94 18.73
C SER A 443 6.02 26.17 20.20
N SER A 444 5.16 25.34 20.80
CA SER A 444 4.83 25.38 22.23
C SER A 444 5.76 24.57 23.13
N LEU A 445 6.72 23.81 22.58
CA LEU A 445 7.60 22.95 23.36
C LEU A 445 8.60 23.80 24.16
N THR A 446 8.48 23.79 25.49
CA THR A 446 9.30 24.66 26.37
C THR A 446 10.59 24.00 26.85
N THR A 447 10.53 22.70 27.13
CA THR A 447 11.64 21.84 27.53
C THR A 447 11.42 20.44 26.97
N ILE A 448 12.49 19.67 26.82
CA ILE A 448 12.40 18.26 26.44
C ILE A 448 13.56 17.47 27.07
N ASN A 449 13.22 16.34 27.68
CA ASN A 449 14.18 15.43 28.27
C ASN A 449 14.52 14.33 27.26
N ILE A 450 15.72 14.40 26.68
CA ILE A 450 16.23 13.36 25.78
C ILE A 450 16.96 12.29 26.62
N PRO A 451 16.58 11.00 26.54
CA PRO A 451 17.23 9.93 27.27
C PRO A 451 18.71 9.79 26.92
N SER A 452 19.51 9.39 27.91
CA SER A 452 20.97 9.20 27.75
C SER A 452 21.35 8.13 26.73
N VAL A 453 20.43 7.21 26.40
CA VAL A 453 20.62 6.14 25.41
C VAL A 453 20.49 6.62 23.96
N VAL A 454 19.97 7.83 23.71
CA VAL A 454 19.77 8.34 22.35
C VAL A 454 21.12 8.58 21.70
N THR A 455 21.42 7.90 20.59
CA THR A 455 22.69 8.03 19.86
C THR A 455 22.59 8.91 18.62
N TYR A 456 21.37 9.27 18.21
CA TYR A 456 21.11 10.01 16.99
C TYR A 456 20.01 11.05 17.16
N ILE A 457 20.33 12.31 16.83
CA ILE A 457 19.39 13.41 16.64
C ILE A 457 19.53 13.86 15.17
N GLY A 458 18.43 13.82 14.44
CA GLY A 458 18.39 14.11 13.01
C GLY A 458 18.62 15.58 12.63
N TYR A 459 18.67 15.82 11.31
CA TYR A 459 18.71 17.17 10.75
C TYR A 459 17.45 17.94 11.16
N GLY A 460 17.60 19.18 11.61
CA GLY A 460 16.46 20.06 11.89
C GLY A 460 15.47 19.55 12.94
N SER A 461 15.85 18.59 13.80
CA SER A 461 14.91 17.93 14.71
C SER A 461 14.17 18.89 15.64
N PHE A 462 14.72 20.07 15.98
CA PHE A 462 14.08 21.10 16.79
C PHE A 462 14.00 22.46 16.07
N TYR A 463 14.08 22.48 14.74
CA TYR A 463 13.97 23.71 13.96
C TYR A 463 12.64 24.41 14.27
N ASP A 464 12.67 25.71 14.55
CA ASP A 464 11.50 26.57 14.81
C ASP A 464 10.66 26.10 16.02
N CYS A 465 11.31 25.41 16.98
CA CYS A 465 10.82 25.25 18.34
C CYS A 465 10.96 26.57 19.11
N THR A 466 10.14 27.56 18.78
CA THR A 466 10.30 28.95 19.20
C THR A 466 10.23 29.16 20.71
N SER A 467 9.49 28.33 21.45
CA SER A 467 9.38 28.40 22.92
C SER A 467 10.41 27.56 23.67
N LEU A 468 11.30 26.82 23.00
CA LEU A 468 12.26 25.94 23.66
C LEU A 468 13.28 26.78 24.43
N THR A 469 13.25 26.70 25.76
CA THR A 469 14.08 27.53 26.66
C THR A 469 15.41 26.88 27.00
N SER A 470 15.42 25.55 27.12
CA SER A 470 16.58 24.73 27.45
C SER A 470 16.38 23.29 26.96
N ILE A 471 17.50 22.61 26.71
CA ILE A 471 17.52 21.20 26.30
C ILE A 471 18.81 20.53 26.76
N ASN A 472 18.70 19.30 27.27
CA ASN A 472 19.85 18.49 27.64
C ASN A 472 20.19 17.53 26.49
N ILE A 473 21.38 17.71 25.90
CA ILE A 473 21.87 16.83 24.85
C ILE A 473 22.57 15.61 25.49
N PRO A 474 22.23 14.37 25.11
CA PRO A 474 22.86 13.17 25.64
C PRO A 474 24.37 13.12 25.36
N SER A 475 25.15 12.58 26.31
CA SER A 475 26.61 12.44 26.18
C SER A 475 27.07 11.44 25.11
N SER A 476 26.15 10.60 24.64
CA SER A 476 26.30 9.67 23.52
C SER A 476 26.43 10.37 22.16
N ILE A 477 25.85 11.56 21.98
CA ILE A 477 25.82 12.29 20.71
C ILE A 477 27.23 12.67 20.25
N ARG A 478 27.48 12.52 18.94
CA ARG A 478 28.76 12.79 18.28
C ARG A 478 28.78 14.10 17.51
N ASP A 479 27.64 14.47 16.91
CA ASP A 479 27.54 15.66 16.09
C ASP A 479 26.14 16.26 16.26
N LEU A 480 26.05 17.58 16.26
CA LEU A 480 24.79 18.28 16.06
C LEU A 480 24.67 18.63 14.59
N ARG A 481 23.62 18.14 13.95
CA ARG A 481 23.46 18.20 12.49
C ARG A 481 23.01 19.58 12.03
N ASN A 482 22.88 19.74 10.71
CA ASN A 482 22.38 21.00 10.16
C ASN A 482 21.00 21.30 10.72
N ASP A 483 20.77 22.58 10.99
CA ASP A 483 19.48 23.15 11.37
C ASP A 483 18.90 22.67 12.71
N THR A 484 19.62 21.86 13.50
CA THR A 484 19.06 21.17 14.68
C THR A 484 18.29 22.09 15.64
N PHE A 485 18.78 23.29 15.95
CA PHE A 485 18.13 24.30 16.82
C PHE A 485 17.88 25.63 16.10
N ASN A 486 17.86 25.64 14.77
CA ASN A 486 17.63 26.87 14.00
C ASN A 486 16.25 27.46 14.37
N LYS A 487 16.17 28.78 14.56
CA LYS A 487 14.96 29.52 15.00
C LYS A 487 14.41 29.11 16.37
N CYS A 488 15.21 28.49 17.24
CA CYS A 488 14.87 28.36 18.66
C CYS A 488 15.06 29.70 19.39
N TYR A 489 14.18 30.68 19.12
CA TYR A 489 14.31 32.06 19.60
C TYR A 489 14.43 32.18 21.12
N SER A 490 13.75 31.31 21.88
CA SER A 490 13.76 31.32 23.36
C SER A 490 14.92 30.53 24.00
N LEU A 491 15.75 29.86 23.21
CA LEU A 491 16.81 29.00 23.73
C LEU A 491 17.88 29.86 24.39
N SER A 492 17.92 29.85 25.72
CA SER A 492 18.78 30.75 26.50
C SER A 492 20.03 30.08 27.05
N ASN A 493 19.96 28.76 27.24
CA ASN A 493 21.06 27.95 27.76
C ASN A 493 21.08 26.58 27.08
N ILE A 494 22.27 26.15 26.66
CA ILE A 494 22.52 24.81 26.14
C ILE A 494 23.94 24.35 26.50
N ASN A 495 24.05 23.10 26.95
CA ASN A 495 25.33 22.46 27.21
C ASN A 495 25.66 21.49 26.08
N ILE A 496 26.79 21.70 25.41
CA ILE A 496 27.26 20.80 24.36
C ILE A 496 28.12 19.69 24.99
N PRO A 497 27.78 18.40 24.80
CA PRO A 497 28.54 17.30 25.38
C PRO A 497 29.97 17.21 24.84
N SER A 498 30.90 16.74 25.67
CA SER A 498 32.34 16.69 25.35
C SER A 498 32.71 15.83 24.13
N ARG A 499 31.86 14.87 23.76
CA ARG A 499 32.07 14.00 22.60
C ARG A 499 31.56 14.58 21.28
N VAL A 500 30.95 15.77 21.31
CA VAL A 500 30.51 16.45 20.08
C VAL A 500 31.73 17.02 19.37
N SER A 501 32.00 16.54 18.15
CA SER A 501 33.14 16.98 17.33
C SER A 501 32.82 18.14 16.40
N ALA A 502 31.57 18.24 15.94
CA ALA A 502 31.14 19.24 14.97
C ALA A 502 29.74 19.79 15.25
N LEU A 503 29.55 21.07 14.88
CA LEU A 503 28.23 21.73 14.79
C LEU A 503 27.89 21.97 13.32
N GLY A 504 26.72 21.52 12.87
CA GLY A 504 26.27 21.62 11.50
C GLY A 504 25.92 23.04 11.04
N ALA A 505 25.64 23.19 9.75
CA ALA A 505 25.21 24.46 9.18
C ALA A 505 23.88 24.92 9.81
N ASN A 506 23.76 26.22 10.09
CA ASN A 506 22.61 26.84 10.76
C ASN A 506 22.22 26.23 12.12
N CYS A 507 23.07 25.41 12.78
CA CYS A 507 22.69 24.62 13.95
C CYS A 507 22.01 25.44 15.06
N PHE A 508 22.49 26.67 15.33
CA PHE A 508 21.93 27.62 16.30
C PHE A 508 21.50 28.93 15.65
N LYS A 509 21.32 28.95 14.32
CA LYS A 509 20.94 30.18 13.62
C LYS A 509 19.65 30.75 14.22
N GLU A 510 19.61 32.06 14.41
CA GLU A 510 18.47 32.76 14.99
C GLU A 510 18.08 32.31 16.43
N CYS A 511 18.99 31.67 17.18
CA CYS A 511 18.83 31.49 18.64
C CYS A 511 19.06 32.82 19.37
N SER A 512 18.11 33.75 19.25
CA SER A 512 18.26 35.15 19.65
C SER A 512 18.38 35.35 21.16
N SER A 513 17.89 34.43 22.00
CA SER A 513 18.01 34.49 23.47
C SER A 513 19.28 33.82 24.03
N LEU A 514 20.10 33.17 23.19
CA LEU A 514 21.26 32.41 23.65
C LEU A 514 22.36 33.38 24.15
N LYS A 515 22.58 33.42 25.47
CA LYS A 515 23.52 34.38 26.09
C LYS A 515 24.96 33.92 26.10
N SER A 516 25.16 32.63 26.30
CA SER A 516 26.45 31.96 26.36
C SER A 516 26.28 30.51 25.94
N ILE A 517 27.31 29.93 25.34
CA ILE A 517 27.35 28.52 25.00
C ILE A 517 28.72 27.95 25.38
N ASN A 518 28.71 26.84 26.13
CA ASN A 518 29.93 26.11 26.40
C ASN A 518 30.20 25.16 25.23
N ILE A 519 31.23 25.46 24.45
CA ILE A 519 31.68 24.63 23.35
C ILE A 519 32.93 23.86 23.81
N PRO A 520 32.89 22.51 23.89
CA PRO A 520 34.05 21.69 24.23
C PRO A 520 35.06 21.67 23.06
N SER A 521 35.94 20.65 22.99
CA SER A 521 36.94 20.46 21.92
C SER A 521 36.33 20.18 20.53
N ILE A 522 35.44 21.06 20.06
CA ILE A 522 34.87 21.08 18.71
C ILE A 522 35.98 21.52 17.75
N ASN A 523 36.06 20.85 16.61
CA ASN A 523 37.06 21.18 15.58
C ASN A 523 36.43 21.80 14.32
N LYS A 524 35.10 21.77 14.19
CA LYS A 524 34.36 22.27 13.02
C LYS A 524 33.07 23.01 13.38
N LEU A 525 32.89 24.21 12.82
CA LEU A 525 31.62 24.95 12.80
C LEU A 525 31.08 25.02 11.38
N GLY A 526 29.82 24.65 11.17
CA GLY A 526 29.15 24.76 9.88
C GLY A 526 28.77 26.19 9.49
N ASP A 527 28.41 26.36 8.22
CA ASP A 527 27.98 27.66 7.66
C ASP A 527 26.81 28.23 8.48
N LYS A 528 26.87 29.53 8.81
CA LYS A 528 25.83 30.26 9.55
C LYS A 528 25.44 29.65 10.92
N CYS A 529 26.30 28.82 11.52
CA CYS A 529 26.00 28.08 12.76
C CYS A 529 25.44 28.94 13.91
N PHE A 530 26.02 30.10 14.21
CA PHE A 530 25.56 31.06 15.23
C PHE A 530 25.08 32.37 14.62
N SER A 531 24.65 32.34 13.36
CA SER A 531 24.21 33.54 12.67
C SER A 531 22.93 34.11 13.33
N GLU A 532 22.88 35.43 13.51
CA GLU A 532 21.76 36.14 14.16
C GLU A 532 21.50 35.70 15.63
N CYS A 533 22.51 35.12 16.31
CA CYS A 533 22.50 34.91 17.77
C CYS A 533 22.79 36.23 18.51
N VAL A 534 21.85 37.17 18.46
CA VAL A 534 22.05 38.56 18.87
C VAL A 534 22.37 38.75 20.36
N SER A 535 21.91 37.86 21.26
CA SER A 535 22.21 37.95 22.71
C SER A 535 23.52 37.29 23.12
N LEU A 536 24.25 36.68 22.19
CA LEU A 536 25.41 35.86 22.50
C LEU A 536 26.61 36.73 22.89
N THR A 537 26.92 36.80 24.18
CA THR A 537 27.93 37.72 24.74
C THR A 537 29.37 37.22 24.61
N SER A 538 29.57 35.91 24.59
CA SER A 538 30.88 35.29 24.40
C SER A 538 30.74 33.85 23.91
N ILE A 539 31.77 33.39 23.20
CA ILE A 539 31.96 32.00 22.80
C ILE A 539 33.42 31.66 23.03
N ASN A 540 33.68 30.54 23.70
CA ASN A 540 35.04 30.05 23.86
C ASN A 540 35.55 29.42 22.55
N ILE A 541 36.50 30.07 21.90
CA ILE A 541 37.19 29.55 20.72
C ILE A 541 38.48 28.88 21.19
N SER A 542 38.41 27.56 21.39
CA SER A 542 39.56 26.75 21.80
C SER A 542 40.63 26.65 20.71
N SER A 543 41.81 26.13 21.08
CA SER A 543 42.86 25.88 20.10
C SER A 543 42.57 24.72 19.14
N SER A 544 41.55 23.91 19.41
CA SER A 544 41.19 22.72 18.63
C SER A 544 40.36 23.03 17.38
N PHE A 545 39.90 24.27 17.16
CA PHE A 545 39.16 24.63 15.95
C PHE A 545 40.06 24.60 14.71
N ILE A 546 39.62 23.83 13.71
CA ILE A 546 40.30 23.61 12.42
C ILE A 546 39.49 24.25 11.28
N GLU A 547 38.15 24.20 11.33
CA GLU A 547 37.29 24.66 10.25
C GLU A 547 36.16 25.59 10.73
N PHE A 548 36.06 26.77 10.12
CA PHE A 548 34.98 27.73 10.35
C PHE A 548 34.14 27.88 9.08
N GLY A 549 32.84 27.66 9.19
CA GLY A 549 31.89 27.83 8.10
C GLY A 549 31.67 29.29 7.71
N PHE A 550 31.18 29.49 6.49
CA PHE A 550 30.79 30.79 5.95
C PHE A 550 29.68 31.42 6.82
N GLY A 551 29.89 32.66 7.26
CA GLY A 551 28.93 33.41 8.07
C GLY A 551 28.61 32.79 9.44
N CYS A 552 29.43 31.87 9.97
CA CYS A 552 29.11 31.15 11.21
C CYS A 552 28.91 32.06 12.44
N PHE A 553 29.40 33.31 12.42
CA PHE A 553 29.22 34.32 13.45
C PHE A 553 28.54 35.61 12.93
N TYR A 554 27.95 35.58 11.73
CA TYR A 554 27.31 36.74 11.13
C TYR A 554 26.16 37.26 12.01
N ARG A 555 26.27 38.50 12.48
CA ARG A 555 25.32 39.19 13.37
C ARG A 555 25.09 38.52 14.72
N CYS A 556 26.11 37.84 15.27
CA CYS A 556 26.05 37.38 16.66
C CYS A 556 26.45 38.49 17.64
N GLY A 557 25.96 38.44 18.88
CA GLY A 557 26.16 39.49 19.89
C GLY A 557 27.62 39.76 20.29
N CYS A 558 28.52 38.83 19.99
CA CYS A 558 29.96 38.92 20.29
C CYS A 558 30.81 39.03 19.02
N GLU A 559 30.20 39.34 17.88
CA GLU A 559 30.88 39.44 16.59
C GLU A 559 32.09 40.38 16.64
N GLU A 560 31.94 41.59 17.20
CA GLU A 560 33.04 42.56 17.31
C GLU A 560 34.23 42.04 18.12
N THR A 561 33.96 41.28 19.19
CA THR A 561 35.00 40.65 20.01
C THR A 561 35.68 39.52 19.25
N LEU A 562 34.90 38.69 18.55
CA LEU A 562 35.42 37.58 17.75
C LEU A 562 36.26 38.06 16.55
N ARG A 563 35.90 39.19 15.93
CA ARG A 563 36.69 39.81 14.84
C ARG A 563 38.12 40.18 15.23
N LYS A 564 38.39 40.36 16.53
CA LYS A 564 39.75 40.62 17.04
C LYS A 564 40.62 39.35 17.07
N ASN A 565 40.02 38.17 17.00
CA ASN A 565 40.74 36.90 16.98
C ASN A 565 41.22 36.57 15.55
N LYS A 566 42.52 36.74 15.31
CA LYS A 566 43.17 36.49 14.00
C LYS A 566 43.05 35.05 13.48
N ARG A 567 42.65 34.09 14.33
CA ARG A 567 42.43 32.69 13.91
C ARG A 567 41.11 32.48 13.18
N ILE A 568 40.16 33.41 13.30
CA ILE A 568 38.84 33.28 12.70
C ILE A 568 38.87 33.92 11.30
N PRO A 569 38.57 33.18 10.23
CA PRO A 569 38.52 33.73 8.87
C PRO A 569 37.50 34.86 8.73
N THR A 570 37.77 35.85 7.88
CA THR A 570 36.84 36.97 7.62
C THR A 570 35.48 36.50 7.10
N VAL A 571 35.49 35.45 6.26
CA VAL A 571 34.29 34.81 5.71
C VAL A 571 33.33 34.27 6.78
N SER A 572 33.81 34.02 8.00
CA SER A 572 32.98 33.61 9.14
C SER A 572 32.02 34.69 9.63
N PHE A 573 32.19 35.92 9.17
CA PHE A 573 31.36 37.07 9.54
C PHE A 573 30.61 37.70 8.35
N GLU A 574 30.59 37.03 7.20
CA GLU A 574 29.93 37.54 6.00
C GLU A 574 28.46 37.11 5.93
N GLY A 575 27.61 38.01 5.43
CA GLY A 575 26.20 37.74 5.14
C GLY A 575 25.98 37.28 3.69
N GLY A 576 24.78 36.77 3.40
CA GLY A 576 24.38 36.30 2.06
C GLY A 576 24.50 34.79 1.88
N ASP A 577 24.35 34.31 0.65
CA ASP A 577 24.62 32.91 0.30
C ASP A 577 26.02 32.81 -0.30
N ARG A 578 26.71 31.70 0.02
CA ARG A 578 28.06 31.43 -0.45
C ARG A 578 28.08 31.56 -1.96
N LYS A 579 28.72 32.60 -2.50
CA LYS A 579 29.07 32.62 -3.93
C LYS A 579 29.97 31.40 -4.11
N ILE A 580 29.50 30.40 -4.85
CA ILE A 580 30.34 29.27 -5.24
C ILE A 580 31.39 29.84 -6.19
N ASP A 581 32.50 30.30 -5.63
CA ASP A 581 33.64 30.72 -6.40
C ASP A 581 34.29 29.44 -6.93
N LYS A 582 34.07 29.15 -8.23
CA LYS A 582 34.62 27.98 -8.94
C LYS A 582 36.17 27.98 -9.04
N ASN A 583 36.86 28.81 -8.29
CA ASN A 583 38.30 29.06 -8.42
C ASN A 583 39.06 29.00 -7.08
N ILE A 584 38.89 27.95 -6.29
CA ILE A 584 39.89 27.60 -5.27
C ILE A 584 40.56 26.28 -5.66
N ARG A 585 41.78 26.46 -6.18
CA ARG A 585 42.76 25.44 -6.52
C ARG A 585 42.91 24.43 -5.39
N ILE A 586 42.88 23.17 -5.82
CA ILE A 586 43.63 22.05 -5.24
C ILE A 586 44.99 22.55 -4.78
N LEU A 587 45.26 22.49 -3.49
CA LEU A 587 46.60 22.39 -2.92
C LEU A 587 46.49 21.58 -1.62
N ASN A 588 46.78 20.28 -1.78
CA ASN A 588 47.41 19.33 -0.86
C ASN A 588 47.13 19.46 0.65
N LEU A 589 46.70 18.36 1.27
CA LEU A 589 47.60 17.49 2.05
C LEU A 589 46.92 16.11 2.26
N GLU A 590 47.79 15.11 2.32
CA GLU A 590 47.58 13.65 2.32
C GLU A 590 46.67 13.10 3.42
#